data_AF-A0AA39WDF8-F1
#
_entry.id   AF-A0AA39WDF8-F1
#
_cell.length_a   1.000
_cell.length_b   1.000
_cell.length_c   1.000
_cell.angle_alpha   90.00
_cell.angle_beta   90.00
_cell.angle_gamma   90.00
#
_symmetry.space_group_name_H-M   'P 1'
#
loop_
_entity.id
_entity.type
_entity.pdbx_description
1 polymer ?
#
loop_
_entity_poly.entity_id
_entity_poly.type
_entity_poly.pdbx_seq_one_letter_code
_entity_poly.pdbx_strand_id
1 'polypeptide(L)'
;SSSELIKQPETRPISQEQLVAEVKGIYAGLVMVENKCIEVDTAQNIQDNNTKLNNEQWQALIALHRTLLHEHHDFFLASQHPSASPALRRLASKYAMPARMWRHGIHSFLELLRHRLPASLEHMLTFIYLAYSMMALLYETVPASKDTWIECLGDLGRYRMAIEDDNIRDREVWTAVSRGWYSKASDAVPTTGRLYHHLAILARPNTLQQLFYYKKSSC
;
A
#
# COMPACT_ATOMS: atom_id res chain seq x y z
N SER A 1 -17.47 33.63 -36.90
CA SER A 1 -17.82 33.15 -35.55
C SER A 1 -16.57 33.05 -34.70
N SER A 2 -16.41 33.97 -33.75
CA SER A 2 -15.37 33.93 -32.73
C SER A 2 -15.77 32.94 -31.64
N SER A 3 -14.93 31.93 -31.41
CA SER A 3 -15.06 31.02 -30.27
C SER A 3 -14.85 31.81 -28.98
N GLU A 4 -15.91 31.99 -28.19
CA GLU A 4 -15.81 32.57 -26.85
C GLU A 4 -15.10 31.57 -25.93
N LEU A 5 -13.85 31.88 -25.58
CA LEU A 5 -13.12 31.20 -24.53
C LEU A 5 -13.78 31.50 -23.18
N ILE A 6 -14.45 30.51 -22.59
CA ILE A 6 -15.03 30.59 -21.26
C ILE A 6 -13.90 30.82 -20.24
N LYS A 7 -13.93 31.96 -19.54
CA LYS A 7 -12.99 32.26 -18.45
C LYS A 7 -13.17 31.23 -17.33
N GLN A 8 -12.06 30.68 -16.84
CA GLN A 8 -12.08 29.81 -15.66
C GLN A 8 -12.70 30.56 -14.47
N PRO A 9 -13.58 29.91 -13.67
CA PRO A 9 -14.09 30.49 -12.44
C PRO A 9 -12.94 30.87 -11.51
N GLU A 10 -13.03 32.03 -10.85
CA GLU A 10 -12.06 32.41 -9.82
C GLU A 10 -12.11 31.38 -8.68
N THR A 11 -11.07 30.56 -8.58
CA THR A 11 -10.88 29.65 -7.44
C THR A 11 -10.22 30.44 -6.32
N ARG A 12 -10.98 30.77 -5.27
CA ARG A 12 -10.39 31.37 -4.08
C ARG A 12 -9.45 30.34 -3.42
N PRO A 13 -8.19 30.70 -3.11
CA PRO A 13 -7.28 29.78 -2.44
C PRO A 13 -7.82 29.39 -1.07
N ILE A 14 -7.71 28.10 -0.72
CA ILE A 14 -8.17 27.56 0.57
C ILE A 14 -7.44 28.25 1.73
N SER A 15 -8.19 28.71 2.73
CA SER A 15 -7.59 29.29 3.93
C SER A 15 -6.95 28.20 4.79
N GLN A 16 -5.99 28.58 5.64
CA GLN A 16 -5.35 27.63 6.54
C GLN A 16 -6.36 27.00 7.52
N GLU A 17 -7.35 27.77 7.97
CA GLU A 17 -8.42 27.29 8.86
C GLU A 17 -9.32 26.27 8.16
N GLN A 18 -9.71 26.54 6.91
CA GLN A 18 -10.47 25.60 6.09
C GLN A 18 -9.69 24.31 5.87
N LEU A 19 -8.40 24.40 5.54
CA LEU A 19 -7.54 23.23 5.37
C LEU A 19 -7.41 22.41 6.66
N VAL A 20 -7.31 23.08 7.82
CA VAL A 20 -7.29 22.39 9.12
C VAL A 20 -8.60 21.65 9.38
N ALA A 21 -9.75 22.27 9.06
CA ALA A 21 -11.05 21.62 9.17
C ALA A 21 -11.16 20.41 8.24
N GLU A 22 -10.70 20.55 6.99
CA GLU A 22 -10.68 19.49 5.99
C GLU A 22 -9.85 18.28 6.44
N VAL A 23 -8.59 18.51 6.85
CA VAL A 23 -7.71 17.43 7.33
C VAL A 23 -8.30 16.73 8.55
N LYS A 24 -8.99 17.45 9.44
CA LYS A 24 -9.69 16.84 10.57
C LYS A 24 -10.86 15.97 10.13
N GLY A 25 -11.64 16.41 9.14
CA GLY A 25 -12.74 15.65 8.55
C GLY A 25 -12.24 14.35 7.91
N ILE A 26 -11.23 14.45 7.04
CA ILE A 26 -10.59 13.29 6.40
C ILE A 26 -10.03 12.33 7.46
N TYR A 27 -9.32 12.84 8.47
CA TYR A 27 -8.78 11.99 9.54
C TYR A 27 -9.87 11.23 10.30
N ALA A 28 -11.01 11.88 10.58
CA ALA A 28 -12.13 11.24 11.24
C ALA A 28 -12.76 10.13 10.37
N GLY A 29 -12.95 10.40 9.07
CA GLY A 29 -13.41 9.41 8.09
C GLY A 29 -12.46 8.22 8.00
N LEU A 30 -11.17 8.48 7.81
CA LEU A 30 -10.10 7.48 7.78
C LEU A 30 -10.13 6.58 9.01
N VAL A 31 -10.17 7.14 10.22
CA VAL A 31 -10.19 6.35 11.47
C VAL A 31 -11.46 5.48 11.55
N MET A 32 -12.61 5.99 11.13
CA MET A 32 -13.84 5.22 11.09
C MET A 32 -13.73 4.01 10.15
N VAL A 33 -13.24 4.22 8.93
CA VAL A 33 -13.06 3.15 7.95
C VAL A 33 -11.98 2.16 8.40
N GLU A 34 -10.86 2.64 8.95
CA GLU A 34 -9.79 1.79 9.47
C GLU A 34 -10.28 0.86 10.58
N ASN A 35 -11.00 1.41 11.55
CA ASN A 35 -11.60 0.59 12.61
C ASN A 35 -12.56 -0.45 12.03
N LYS A 36 -13.29 -0.11 10.97
CA LYS A 36 -14.18 -1.07 10.32
C LYS A 36 -13.42 -2.19 9.59
N CYS A 37 -12.33 -1.87 8.90
CA CYS A 37 -11.45 -2.89 8.31
C CYS A 37 -10.93 -3.84 9.41
N ILE A 38 -10.41 -3.30 10.51
CA ILE A 38 -9.89 -4.10 11.63
C ILE A 38 -10.97 -5.02 12.21
N GLU A 39 -12.16 -4.50 12.48
CA GLU A 39 -13.29 -5.25 13.03
C GLU A 39 -13.67 -6.41 12.10
N VAL A 40 -13.85 -6.12 10.81
CA VAL A 40 -14.31 -7.10 9.83
C VAL A 40 -13.24 -8.16 9.56
N ASP A 41 -11.98 -7.75 9.35
CA ASP A 41 -10.87 -8.70 9.14
C ASP A 41 -10.66 -9.60 10.36
N THR A 42 -10.78 -9.05 11.56
CA THR A 42 -10.68 -9.85 12.81
C THR A 42 -11.82 -10.86 12.89
N ALA A 43 -13.06 -10.45 12.59
CA ALA A 43 -14.20 -11.35 12.56
C ALA A 43 -14.02 -12.46 11.52
N GLN A 44 -13.53 -12.13 10.32
CA GLN A 44 -13.28 -13.10 9.25
C GLN A 44 -12.14 -14.08 9.55
N ASN A 45 -11.14 -13.66 10.31
CA ASN A 45 -10.05 -14.53 10.77
C ASN A 45 -10.46 -15.48 11.90
N ILE A 46 -11.47 -15.12 12.71
CA ILE A 46 -12.02 -15.99 13.77
C ILE A 46 -12.97 -17.04 13.18
N GLN A 47 -13.66 -16.71 12.09
CA GLN A 47 -14.55 -17.67 11.41
C GLN A 47 -13.77 -18.85 10.83
N ASP A 48 -14.34 -20.04 10.93
CA ASP A 48 -13.75 -21.26 10.37
C ASP A 48 -13.41 -21.06 8.88
N ASN A 49 -12.24 -21.55 8.47
CA ASN A 49 -11.78 -21.55 7.08
C ASN A 49 -12.80 -22.23 6.15
N ASN A 50 -13.64 -23.11 6.68
CA ASN A 50 -14.73 -23.77 5.96
C ASN A 50 -15.91 -22.85 5.62
N THR A 51 -16.12 -21.74 6.34
CA THR A 51 -17.17 -20.77 6.01
C THR A 51 -16.75 -19.97 4.78
N LYS A 52 -17.24 -20.37 3.61
CA LYS A 52 -16.90 -19.72 2.34
C LYS A 52 -17.61 -18.39 2.20
N LEU A 53 -16.84 -17.33 1.98
CA LEU A 53 -17.38 -16.05 1.52
C LEU A 53 -17.79 -16.16 0.05
N ASN A 54 -18.93 -15.57 -0.29
CA ASN A 54 -19.39 -15.44 -1.66
C ASN A 54 -18.71 -14.23 -2.36
N ASN A 55 -18.90 -14.11 -3.68
CA ASN A 55 -18.27 -13.05 -4.46
C ASN A 55 -18.70 -11.64 -4.03
N GLU A 56 -19.97 -11.43 -3.68
CA GLU A 56 -20.45 -10.12 -3.23
C GLU A 56 -19.79 -9.69 -1.91
N GLN A 57 -19.60 -10.64 -1.00
CA GLN A 57 -18.89 -10.41 0.27
C GLN A 57 -17.42 -10.05 0.02
N TRP A 58 -16.73 -10.77 -0.87
CA TRP A 58 -15.35 -10.43 -1.24
C TRP A 58 -15.25 -9.05 -1.90
N GLN A 59 -16.17 -8.72 -2.81
CA GLN A 59 -16.22 -7.41 -3.45
C GLN A 59 -16.47 -6.30 -2.43
N ALA A 60 -17.33 -6.54 -1.42
CA ALA A 60 -17.56 -5.60 -0.33
C ALA A 60 -16.30 -5.37 0.52
N LEU A 61 -15.55 -6.43 0.83
CA LEU A 61 -14.27 -6.32 1.55
C LEU A 61 -13.23 -5.53 0.72
N ILE A 62 -13.08 -5.85 -0.56
CA ILE A 62 -12.19 -5.10 -1.47
C ILE A 62 -12.60 -3.63 -1.54
N ALA A 63 -13.90 -3.35 -1.63
CA ALA A 63 -14.42 -1.99 -1.64
C ALA A 63 -14.09 -1.24 -0.34
N LEU A 64 -14.25 -1.89 0.82
CA LEU A 64 -13.92 -1.32 2.12
C LEU A 64 -12.43 -0.97 2.21
N HIS A 65 -11.54 -1.88 1.85
CA HIS A 65 -10.09 -1.63 1.86
C HIS A 65 -9.68 -0.56 0.85
N ARG A 66 -10.28 -0.55 -0.34
CA ARG A 66 -10.09 0.52 -1.32
C ARG A 66 -10.44 1.88 -0.74
N THR A 67 -11.59 2.01 -0.07
CA THR A 67 -11.99 3.26 0.60
C THR A 67 -10.93 3.67 1.62
N LEU A 68 -10.46 2.76 2.48
CA LEU A 68 -9.40 3.07 3.44
C LEU A 68 -8.13 3.60 2.76
N LEU A 69 -7.72 2.98 1.65
CA LEU A 69 -6.55 3.42 0.91
C LEU A 69 -6.72 4.81 0.29
N HIS A 70 -7.91 5.15 -0.20
CA HIS A 70 -8.23 6.49 -0.69
C HIS A 70 -8.26 7.53 0.43
N GLU A 71 -8.84 7.22 1.58
CA GLU A 71 -8.84 8.12 2.74
C GLU A 71 -7.40 8.42 3.21
N HIS A 72 -6.52 7.41 3.22
CA HIS A 72 -5.10 7.63 3.48
C HIS A 72 -4.45 8.55 2.44
N HIS A 73 -4.71 8.31 1.15
CA HIS A 73 -4.19 9.15 0.07
C HIS A 73 -4.63 10.62 0.21
N ASP A 74 -5.92 10.84 0.46
CA ASP A 74 -6.49 12.18 0.65
C ASP A 74 -5.90 12.85 1.90
N PHE A 75 -5.71 12.09 2.98
CA PHE A 75 -5.03 12.59 4.18
C PHE A 75 -3.59 13.03 3.87
N PHE A 76 -2.83 12.23 3.12
CA PHE A 76 -1.46 12.59 2.74
C PHE A 76 -1.45 13.87 1.90
N LEU A 77 -2.27 13.96 0.85
CA LEU A 77 -2.33 15.14 -0.01
C LEU A 77 -2.75 16.39 0.76
N ALA A 78 -3.82 16.31 1.56
CA ALA A 78 -4.31 17.44 2.35
C ALA A 78 -3.28 17.89 3.39
N SER A 79 -2.59 16.96 4.06
CA SER A 79 -1.54 17.29 5.04
C SER A 79 -0.32 17.97 4.40
N GLN A 80 -0.03 17.69 3.12
CA GLN A 80 1.12 18.24 2.40
C GLN A 80 0.77 19.44 1.49
N HIS A 81 -0.49 19.87 1.47
CA HIS A 81 -0.97 20.99 0.67
C HIS A 81 -0.10 22.26 0.85
N PRO A 82 0.11 23.10 -0.18
CA PRO A 82 0.92 24.31 -0.07
C PRO A 82 0.58 25.21 1.13
N SER A 83 -0.71 25.42 1.42
CA SER A 83 -1.20 26.17 2.59
C SER A 83 -1.08 25.45 3.94
N ALA A 84 -0.56 24.22 3.98
CA ALA A 84 -0.43 23.45 5.21
C ALA A 84 0.69 24.02 6.11
N SER A 85 0.35 24.24 7.37
CA SER A 85 1.33 24.64 8.39
C SER A 85 2.35 23.53 8.64
N PRO A 86 3.53 23.86 9.21
CA PRO A 86 4.51 22.83 9.58
C PRO A 86 3.95 21.77 10.55
N ALA A 87 3.02 22.16 11.42
CA ALA A 87 2.37 21.22 12.33
C ALA A 87 1.45 20.23 11.57
N LEU A 88 0.72 20.70 10.56
CA LEU A 88 -0.17 19.89 9.74
C LEU A 88 0.62 18.88 8.89
N ARG A 89 1.71 19.34 8.27
CA ARG A 89 2.62 18.50 7.46
C ARG A 89 3.25 17.35 8.24
N ARG A 90 3.45 17.50 9.54
CA ARG A 90 4.02 16.46 10.42
C ARG A 90 3.00 15.43 10.90
N LEU A 91 1.70 15.62 10.66
CA LEU A 91 0.68 14.70 11.18
C LEU A 91 0.81 13.29 10.63
N ALA A 92 1.18 13.14 9.35
CA ALA A 92 1.42 11.84 8.73
C ALA A 92 2.43 11.00 9.52
N SER A 93 3.57 11.60 9.89
CA SER A 93 4.59 10.95 10.72
C SER A 93 4.11 10.78 12.17
N LYS A 94 3.51 11.83 12.75
CA LYS A 94 3.01 11.81 14.15
C LYS A 94 2.01 10.69 14.40
N TYR A 95 1.15 10.41 13.43
CA TYR A 95 0.11 9.38 13.53
C TYR A 95 0.51 8.06 12.88
N ALA A 96 1.77 7.91 12.47
CA ALA A 96 2.30 6.72 11.81
C ALA A 96 1.45 6.26 10.61
N MET A 97 0.96 7.21 9.82
CA MET A 97 0.04 6.95 8.71
C MET A 97 0.54 5.91 7.71
N PRO A 98 1.81 5.92 7.27
CA PRO A 98 2.32 4.89 6.36
C PRO A 98 2.25 3.48 6.96
N ALA A 99 2.65 3.33 8.23
CA ALA A 99 2.65 2.04 8.89
C ALA A 99 1.23 1.51 9.14
N ARG A 100 0.30 2.40 9.49
CA ARG A 100 -1.13 2.09 9.64
C ARG A 100 -1.78 1.66 8.33
N MET A 101 -1.54 2.42 7.25
CA MET A 101 -2.02 2.10 5.91
C MET A 101 -1.54 0.72 5.47
N TRP A 102 -0.26 0.41 5.66
CA TRP A 102 0.26 -0.92 5.36
C TRP A 102 -0.42 -1.99 6.21
N ARG A 103 -0.41 -1.84 7.53
CA ARG A 103 -0.90 -2.87 8.46
C ARG A 103 -2.40 -3.16 8.30
N HIS A 104 -3.22 -2.11 8.33
CA HIS A 104 -4.68 -2.20 8.39
C HIS A 104 -5.35 -2.03 7.03
N GLY A 105 -4.68 -1.38 6.08
CA GLY A 105 -5.19 -1.20 4.72
C GLY A 105 -4.82 -2.34 3.78
N ILE A 106 -3.63 -2.95 3.93
CA ILE A 106 -3.09 -3.87 2.91
C ILE A 106 -2.76 -5.24 3.50
N HIS A 107 -1.84 -5.31 4.46
CA HIS A 107 -1.25 -6.56 4.92
C HIS A 107 -2.25 -7.49 5.59
N SER A 108 -3.07 -7.00 6.53
CA SER A 108 -4.11 -7.80 7.20
C SER A 108 -5.07 -8.45 6.20
N PHE A 109 -5.53 -7.69 5.21
CA PHE A 109 -6.44 -8.20 4.20
C PHE A 109 -5.77 -9.15 3.20
N LEU A 110 -4.51 -8.88 2.80
CA LEU A 110 -3.72 -9.83 2.02
C LEU A 110 -3.55 -11.16 2.75
N GLU A 111 -3.32 -11.14 4.06
CA GLU A 111 -3.24 -12.34 4.86
C GLU A 111 -4.59 -13.06 4.91
N LEU A 112 -5.71 -12.36 5.11
CA LEU A 112 -7.03 -12.97 5.04
C LEU A 112 -7.26 -13.67 3.69
N LEU A 113 -6.95 -12.99 2.58
CA LEU A 113 -7.05 -13.54 1.24
C LEU A 113 -6.14 -14.77 1.08
N ARG A 114 -4.89 -14.70 1.53
CA ARG A 114 -3.91 -15.79 1.45
C ARG A 114 -4.38 -17.04 2.20
N HIS A 115 -4.97 -16.89 3.38
CA HIS A 115 -5.47 -18.03 4.16
C HIS A 115 -6.69 -18.73 3.53
N ARG A 116 -7.40 -18.05 2.62
CA ARG A 116 -8.60 -18.57 1.94
C ARG A 116 -8.33 -19.10 0.53
N LEU A 117 -7.06 -19.23 0.13
CA LEU A 117 -6.68 -19.84 -1.13
C LEU A 117 -7.06 -21.33 -1.17
N PRO A 118 -7.46 -21.88 -2.33
CA PRO A 118 -7.48 -21.22 -3.65
C PRO A 118 -8.74 -20.40 -3.93
N ALA A 119 -9.77 -20.45 -3.08
CA ALA A 119 -11.08 -19.84 -3.35
C ALA A 119 -11.04 -18.30 -3.48
N SER A 120 -10.05 -17.65 -2.86
CA SER A 120 -9.84 -16.20 -2.91
C SER A 120 -8.92 -15.72 -4.04
N LEU A 121 -8.40 -16.60 -4.91
CA LEU A 121 -7.31 -16.26 -5.84
C LEU A 121 -7.60 -15.02 -6.71
N GLU A 122 -8.74 -14.98 -7.40
CA GLU A 122 -9.11 -13.85 -8.27
C GLU A 122 -9.27 -12.54 -7.49
N HIS A 123 -9.80 -12.63 -6.27
CA HIS A 123 -9.97 -11.50 -5.35
C HIS A 123 -8.61 -11.00 -4.83
N MET A 124 -7.69 -11.92 -4.55
CA MET A 124 -6.33 -11.61 -4.14
C MET A 124 -5.55 -10.92 -5.25
N LEU A 125 -5.65 -11.41 -6.49
CA LEU A 125 -5.09 -10.74 -7.67
C LEU A 125 -5.63 -9.32 -7.81
N THR A 126 -6.95 -9.17 -7.78
CA THR A 126 -7.62 -7.87 -7.89
C THR A 126 -7.12 -6.89 -6.82
N PHE A 127 -7.04 -7.33 -5.57
CA PHE A 127 -6.59 -6.49 -4.47
C PHE A 127 -5.11 -6.13 -4.56
N ILE A 128 -4.24 -7.06 -4.97
CA ILE A 128 -2.81 -6.78 -5.20
C ILE A 128 -2.63 -5.67 -6.22
N TYR A 129 -3.31 -5.72 -7.38
CA TYR A 129 -3.19 -4.68 -8.42
C TYR A 129 -3.70 -3.33 -7.93
N LEU A 130 -4.80 -3.32 -7.16
CA LEU A 130 -5.33 -2.11 -6.54
C LEU A 130 -4.33 -1.50 -5.55
N ALA A 131 -3.82 -2.29 -4.62
CA ALA A 131 -2.86 -1.83 -3.62
C ALA A 131 -1.55 -1.38 -4.29
N TYR A 132 -1.06 -2.11 -5.29
CA TYR A 132 0.15 -1.75 -6.04
C TYR A 132 -0.02 -0.41 -6.75
N SER A 133 -1.16 -0.17 -7.41
CA SER A 133 -1.44 1.10 -8.08
C SER A 133 -1.48 2.26 -7.09
N MET A 134 -2.09 2.07 -5.92
CA MET A 134 -2.10 3.09 -4.85
C MET A 134 -0.69 3.36 -4.31
N MET A 135 0.11 2.31 -4.05
CA MET A 135 1.48 2.47 -3.54
C MET A 135 2.38 3.16 -4.57
N ALA A 136 2.22 2.85 -5.87
CA ALA A 136 2.94 3.51 -6.95
C ALA A 136 2.59 5.00 -7.02
N LEU A 137 1.29 5.34 -6.91
CA LEU A 137 0.84 6.72 -6.87
C LEU A 137 1.44 7.49 -5.67
N LEU A 138 1.44 6.90 -4.47
CA LEU A 138 2.04 7.51 -3.28
C LEU A 138 3.55 7.64 -3.39
N TYR A 139 4.22 6.67 -4.01
CA TYR A 139 5.65 6.74 -4.29
C TYR A 139 6.01 7.95 -5.18
N GLU A 140 5.14 8.30 -6.13
CA GLU A 140 5.32 9.44 -7.03
C GLU A 140 4.91 10.78 -6.40
N THR A 141 3.86 10.79 -5.57
CA THR A 141 3.22 12.03 -5.09
C THR A 141 3.57 12.40 -3.64
N VAL A 142 4.03 11.45 -2.81
CA VAL A 142 4.30 11.65 -1.37
C VAL A 142 5.73 11.23 -1.01
N PRO A 143 6.75 12.06 -1.34
CA PRO A 143 8.16 11.69 -1.19
C PRO A 143 8.62 11.55 0.28
N ALA A 144 7.90 12.12 1.24
CA ALA A 144 8.26 12.11 2.65
C ALA A 144 8.28 10.70 3.29
N SER A 145 7.70 9.70 2.63
CA SER A 145 7.70 8.30 3.09
C SER A 145 8.10 7.32 1.99
N LYS A 146 8.91 7.81 1.04
CA LYS A 146 9.33 7.07 -0.16
C LYS A 146 9.93 5.70 0.15
N ASP A 147 10.75 5.60 1.20
CA ASP A 147 11.39 4.34 1.60
C ASP A 147 10.34 3.30 2.02
N THR A 148 9.29 3.73 2.73
CA THR A 148 8.16 2.86 3.09
C THR A 148 7.41 2.40 1.84
N TRP A 149 7.13 3.29 0.90
CA TRP A 149 6.40 2.94 -0.33
C TRP A 149 7.18 1.97 -1.22
N ILE A 150 8.50 2.15 -1.35
CA ILE A 150 9.35 1.21 -2.10
C ILE A 150 9.29 -0.18 -1.47
N GLU A 151 9.39 -0.29 -0.15
CA GLU A 151 9.32 -1.58 0.54
C GLU A 151 7.96 -2.25 0.33
N CYS A 152 6.85 -1.51 0.49
CA CYS A 152 5.50 -2.00 0.23
C CYS A 152 5.33 -2.51 -1.22
N LEU A 153 5.89 -1.82 -2.21
CA LEU A 153 5.87 -2.24 -3.62
C LEU A 153 6.66 -3.54 -3.84
N GLY A 154 7.79 -3.69 -3.15
CA GLY A 154 8.56 -4.93 -3.10
C GLY A 154 7.75 -6.09 -2.51
N ASP A 155 7.09 -5.85 -1.37
CA ASP A 155 6.24 -6.83 -0.67
C ASP A 155 5.05 -7.26 -1.52
N LEU A 156 4.31 -6.31 -2.12
CA LEU A 156 3.21 -6.60 -3.04
C LEU A 156 3.66 -7.44 -4.23
N GLY A 157 4.83 -7.14 -4.78
CA GLY A 157 5.44 -7.97 -5.82
C GLY A 157 5.74 -9.39 -5.35
N ARG A 158 6.14 -9.59 -4.10
CA ARG A 158 6.34 -10.94 -3.53
C ARG A 158 5.03 -11.69 -3.35
N TYR A 159 3.98 -11.04 -2.85
CA TYR A 159 2.66 -11.67 -2.74
C TYR A 159 2.19 -12.15 -4.12
N ARG A 160 2.33 -11.29 -5.14
CA ARG A 160 1.93 -11.62 -6.51
C ARG A 160 2.78 -12.71 -7.15
N MET A 161 4.06 -12.79 -6.82
CA MET A 161 4.96 -13.90 -7.21
C MET A 161 4.55 -15.20 -6.50
N ALA A 162 4.20 -15.14 -5.23
CA ALA A 162 3.97 -16.32 -4.39
C ALA A 162 2.66 -17.06 -4.73
N ILE A 163 1.67 -16.37 -5.31
CA ILE A 163 0.40 -16.98 -5.74
C ILE A 163 0.44 -17.56 -7.16
N GLU A 164 1.56 -17.42 -7.87
CA GLU A 164 1.75 -18.04 -9.19
C GLU A 164 2.42 -19.40 -9.04
N ASP A 165 1.57 -20.42 -8.91
CA ASP A 165 2.01 -21.82 -8.85
C ASP A 165 2.27 -22.39 -10.25
N ASP A 166 1.39 -22.13 -11.23
CA ASP A 166 1.45 -22.76 -12.56
C ASP A 166 2.04 -21.86 -13.67
N ASN A 167 2.03 -20.53 -13.50
CA ASN A 167 2.52 -19.60 -14.51
C ASN A 167 3.95 -19.12 -14.18
N ILE A 168 4.94 -19.89 -14.67
CA ILE A 168 6.37 -19.60 -14.48
C ILE A 168 6.73 -18.19 -14.98
N ARG A 169 6.14 -17.75 -16.11
CA ARG A 169 6.44 -16.44 -16.69
C ARG A 169 5.99 -15.30 -15.79
N ASP A 170 4.78 -15.36 -15.26
CA ASP A 170 4.27 -14.35 -14.33
C ASP A 170 5.10 -14.35 -13.04
N ARG A 171 5.46 -15.54 -12.55
CA ARG A 171 6.33 -15.67 -11.37
C ARG A 171 7.69 -15.00 -11.59
N GLU A 172 8.32 -15.19 -12.75
CA GLU A 172 9.59 -14.54 -13.10
C GLU A 172 9.45 -13.01 -13.19
N VAL A 173 8.38 -12.53 -13.84
CA VAL A 173 8.09 -11.09 -13.94
C VAL A 173 7.98 -10.48 -12.54
N TRP A 174 7.18 -11.07 -11.66
CA TRP A 174 6.96 -10.52 -10.32
C TRP A 174 8.15 -10.72 -9.39
N THR A 175 8.97 -11.76 -9.61
CA THR A 175 10.29 -11.89 -8.98
C THR A 175 11.18 -10.71 -9.36
N ALA A 176 11.24 -10.35 -10.65
CA ALA A 176 12.04 -9.24 -11.13
C ALA A 176 11.53 -7.88 -10.62
N VAL A 177 10.22 -7.65 -10.64
CA VAL A 177 9.58 -6.44 -10.09
C VAL A 177 9.93 -6.27 -8.62
N SER A 178 9.72 -7.32 -7.82
CA SER A 178 10.01 -7.29 -6.38
C SER A 178 11.49 -7.05 -6.10
N ARG A 179 12.37 -7.75 -6.81
CA ARG A 179 13.83 -7.56 -6.70
C ARG A 179 14.23 -6.13 -7.07
N GLY A 180 13.64 -5.55 -8.12
CA GLY A 180 13.90 -4.18 -8.53
C GLY A 180 13.60 -3.17 -7.41
N TRP A 181 12.45 -3.32 -6.73
CA TRP A 181 12.08 -2.46 -5.61
C TRP A 181 13.00 -2.64 -4.40
N TYR A 182 13.29 -3.86 -3.96
CA TYR A 182 14.19 -4.04 -2.82
C TYR A 182 15.63 -3.63 -3.10
N SER A 183 16.14 -3.83 -4.32
CA SER A 183 17.45 -3.32 -4.71
C SER A 183 17.48 -1.80 -4.56
N LYS A 184 16.47 -1.12 -5.10
CA LYS A 184 16.33 0.34 -4.99
C LYS A 184 16.24 0.82 -3.55
N ALA A 185 15.47 0.14 -2.69
CA ALA A 185 15.41 0.48 -1.27
C ALA A 185 16.76 0.24 -0.57
N SER A 186 17.44 -0.87 -0.90
CA SER A 186 18.71 -1.23 -0.28
C SER A 186 19.86 -0.31 -0.70
N ASP A 187 19.77 0.29 -1.89
CA ASP A 187 20.72 1.31 -2.35
C ASP A 187 20.47 2.65 -1.64
N ALA A 188 19.20 2.98 -1.35
CA ALA A 188 18.83 4.20 -0.61
C ALA A 188 19.14 4.10 0.89
N VAL A 189 18.92 2.93 1.50
CA VAL A 189 19.14 2.71 2.95
C VAL A 189 19.94 1.42 3.19
N PRO A 190 21.28 1.43 2.93
CA PRO A 190 22.12 0.23 2.96
C PRO A 190 22.29 -0.42 4.33
N THR A 191 21.82 0.21 5.41
CA THR A 191 21.88 -0.33 6.77
C THR A 191 20.63 -1.16 7.14
N THR A 192 19.64 -1.24 6.24
CA THR A 192 18.39 -1.96 6.53
C THR A 192 18.51 -3.44 6.15
N GLY A 193 18.96 -4.26 7.10
CA GLY A 193 19.22 -5.70 6.89
C GLY A 193 18.04 -6.48 6.27
N ARG A 194 16.80 -6.19 6.68
CA ARG A 194 15.60 -6.88 6.17
C ARG A 194 15.42 -6.77 4.64
N LEU A 195 15.89 -5.69 4.01
CA LEU A 195 15.83 -5.54 2.55
C LEU A 195 16.72 -6.56 1.86
N TYR A 196 17.93 -6.78 2.41
CA TYR A 196 18.83 -7.81 1.92
C TYR A 196 18.31 -9.21 2.20
N HIS A 197 17.63 -9.43 3.33
CA HIS A 197 16.95 -10.71 3.57
C HIS A 197 15.93 -11.02 2.45
N HIS A 198 15.11 -10.05 2.04
CA HIS A 198 14.17 -10.23 0.93
C HIS A 198 14.86 -10.46 -0.41
N LEU A 199 15.94 -9.72 -0.69
CA LEU A 199 16.76 -9.96 -1.89
C LEU A 199 17.38 -11.36 -1.90
N ALA A 200 17.77 -11.90 -0.75
CA ALA A 200 18.26 -13.27 -0.64
C ALA A 200 17.17 -14.29 -1.02
N ILE A 201 15.95 -14.14 -0.50
CA ILE A 201 14.82 -15.02 -0.87
C ILE A 201 14.58 -15.00 -2.40
N LEU A 202 14.62 -13.82 -3.01
CA LEU A 202 14.39 -13.60 -4.45
C LEU A 202 15.57 -13.99 -5.34
N ALA A 203 16.75 -14.29 -4.78
CA ALA A 203 17.92 -14.67 -5.54
C ALA A 203 17.91 -16.15 -5.96
N ARG A 204 16.94 -16.95 -5.51
CA ARG A 204 16.80 -18.35 -5.94
C ARG A 204 16.64 -18.45 -7.48
N PRO A 205 17.25 -19.45 -8.12
CA PRO A 205 18.08 -20.52 -7.54
C PRO A 205 19.59 -20.17 -7.38
N ASN A 206 20.02 -18.92 -7.58
CA ASN A 206 21.43 -18.52 -7.49
C ASN A 206 21.97 -18.53 -6.05
N THR A 207 22.62 -19.62 -5.65
CA THR A 207 23.15 -19.83 -4.29
C THR A 207 24.22 -18.81 -3.90
N LEU A 208 25.10 -18.40 -4.81
CA LEU A 208 26.15 -17.42 -4.52
C LEU A 208 25.54 -16.06 -4.18
N GLN A 209 24.54 -15.63 -4.96
CA GLN A 209 23.83 -14.39 -4.73
C GLN A 209 22.99 -14.43 -3.45
N GLN A 210 22.38 -15.58 -3.13
CA GLN A 210 21.72 -15.80 -1.83
C GLN A 210 22.67 -15.60 -0.65
N LEU A 211 23.85 -16.25 -0.68
CA LEU A 211 24.84 -16.15 0.39
C LEU A 211 25.32 -14.71 0.57
N PHE A 212 25.58 -13.99 -0.52
CA PHE A 212 25.96 -12.58 -0.49
C PHE A 212 24.92 -11.72 0.24
N TYR A 213 23.64 -11.87 -0.11
CA TYR A 213 22.57 -11.07 0.49
C TYR A 213 22.27 -11.47 1.95
N TYR A 214 22.30 -12.76 2.29
CA TYR A 214 22.16 -13.17 3.69
C TYR A 214 23.30 -12.65 4.58
N LYS A 215 24.53 -12.62 4.05
CA LYS A 215 25.66 -12.02 4.75
C LYS A 215 25.43 -10.53 4.98
N LYS A 216 25.03 -9.78 3.94
CA LYS A 216 24.68 -8.35 4.07
C LYS A 216 23.54 -8.10 5.04
N SER A 217 22.54 -8.98 5.09
CA SER A 217 21.40 -8.87 6.01
C SER A 217 21.80 -8.98 7.49
N SER A 218 22.98 -9.55 7.79
CA SER A 218 23.47 -9.82 9.14
C SER A 218 24.58 -8.88 9.59
N CYS A 219 25.01 -7.96 8.72
CA CYS A 219 25.96 -6.89 8.99
C CYS A 219 25.21 -5.63 9.44
#